data_AF-A0A089WPP9-F1
#
_entry.id   AF-A0A089WPP9-F1
#
_cell.length_a   1.000
_cell.length_b   1.000
_cell.length_c   1.000
_cell.angle_alpha   90.00
_cell.angle_beta   90.00
_cell.angle_gamma   90.00
#
_symmetry.space_group_name_H-M   'P 1'
#
loop_
_entity.id
_entity.type
_entity.pdbx_description
1 polymer ?
#
loop_
_entity_poly.entity_id
_entity_poly.type
_entity_poly.pdbx_seq_one_letter_code
_entity_poly.pdbx_strand_id
1 'polypeptide(L)'
;MEKITCGTWTGQLGKLLAPRELEALLWVAQGLTTKEIARRMGISPGTAANRIETVLYKLEVGRRIEAVTKAMSRQIISPLCVFFICLLTAQAALNDGDPMRRDRRVPERRTAQLRIVRKAEAFEHHA
;
A
#
# COMPACT_ATOMS: atom_id res chain seq x y z
N MET A 1 -11.81 -5.34 -24.23
CA MET A 1 -11.45 -5.99 -22.95
C MET A 1 -12.55 -5.68 -21.95
N GLU A 2 -13.38 -6.66 -21.63
CA GLU A 2 -14.47 -6.47 -20.66
C GLU A 2 -13.88 -6.28 -19.26
N LYS A 3 -14.40 -5.31 -18.51
CA LYS A 3 -13.99 -5.01 -17.13
C LYS A 3 -15.19 -5.15 -16.23
N ILE A 4 -14.99 -5.74 -15.05
CA ILE A 4 -16.01 -5.81 -14.01
C ILE A 4 -15.64 -4.80 -12.93
N THR A 5 -16.59 -3.93 -12.57
CA THR A 5 -16.40 -2.94 -11.51
C THR A 5 -17.29 -3.30 -10.32
N CYS A 6 -16.67 -3.46 -9.16
CA CYS A 6 -17.39 -3.70 -7.91
C CYS A 6 -16.89 -2.67 -6.89
N GLY A 7 -17.74 -1.72 -6.49
CA GLY A 7 -17.39 -0.66 -5.56
C GLY A 7 -16.18 0.15 -6.06
N THR A 8 -15.10 0.19 -5.27
CA THR A 8 -13.85 0.92 -5.56
C THR A 8 -12.85 0.12 -6.39
N TRP A 9 -13.16 -1.14 -6.73
CA TRP A 9 -12.26 -2.05 -7.40
C TRP A 9 -12.71 -2.35 -8.83
N THR A 10 -11.74 -2.39 -9.72
CA THR A 10 -11.94 -2.78 -11.13
C THR A 10 -11.12 -4.02 -11.43
N GLY A 11 -11.75 -5.01 -12.06
CA GLY A 11 -11.12 -6.26 -12.50
C GLY A 11 -11.13 -6.38 -14.02
N GLN A 12 -10.07 -6.96 -14.58
CA GLN A 12 -9.92 -7.24 -16.01
C GLN A 12 -10.37 -8.67 -16.32
N LEU A 13 -11.33 -8.83 -17.23
CA LEU A 13 -11.78 -10.14 -17.68
C LEU A 13 -10.82 -10.73 -18.72
N GLY A 14 -10.69 -12.06 -18.76
CA GLY A 14 -9.91 -12.78 -19.78
C GLY A 14 -8.43 -13.03 -19.44
N LYS A 15 -7.96 -12.64 -18.24
CA LYS A 15 -6.57 -12.91 -17.83
C LYS A 15 -6.35 -14.28 -17.18
N LEU A 16 -7.28 -14.75 -16.33
CA LEU A 16 -7.14 -16.05 -15.63
C LEU A 16 -8.43 -16.49 -14.89
N LEU A 17 -9.22 -15.53 -14.38
CA LEU A 17 -10.44 -15.80 -13.61
C LEU A 17 -11.69 -15.71 -14.47
N ALA A 18 -12.68 -16.54 -14.16
CA ALA A 18 -14.03 -16.42 -14.71
C ALA A 18 -14.74 -15.16 -14.17
N PRO A 19 -15.77 -14.63 -14.85
CA PRO A 19 -16.45 -13.40 -14.44
C PRO A 19 -16.93 -13.40 -12.98
N ARG A 20 -17.58 -14.50 -12.55
CA ARG A 20 -18.11 -14.64 -11.18
C ARG A 20 -17.03 -14.88 -10.12
N GLU A 21 -15.91 -15.45 -10.53
CA GLU A 21 -14.75 -15.64 -9.65
C GLU A 21 -14.03 -14.31 -9.42
N LEU A 22 -13.85 -13.53 -10.48
CA LEU A 22 -13.30 -12.20 -10.43
C LEU A 22 -14.17 -11.29 -9.57
N GLU A 23 -15.50 -11.33 -9.74
CA GLU A 23 -16.46 -10.61 -8.91
C GLU A 23 -16.29 -10.96 -7.42
N ALA A 24 -16.17 -12.26 -7.07
CA ALA A 24 -15.93 -12.68 -5.69
C ALA A 24 -14.61 -12.14 -5.14
N LEU A 25 -13.53 -12.20 -5.94
CA LEU A 25 -12.21 -11.67 -5.55
C LEU A 25 -12.23 -10.15 -5.33
N LEU A 26 -12.99 -9.39 -6.13
CA LEU A 26 -13.15 -7.95 -5.96
C LEU A 26 -13.84 -7.60 -4.63
N TRP A 27 -14.83 -8.40 -4.21
CA TRP A 27 -15.46 -8.22 -2.89
C TRP A 27 -14.52 -8.62 -1.73
N VAL A 28 -13.69 -9.67 -1.92
CA VAL A 28 -12.64 -10.02 -0.96
C VAL A 28 -11.63 -8.88 -0.82
N ALA A 29 -11.25 -8.22 -1.91
CA ALA A 29 -10.34 -7.06 -1.89
C ALA A 29 -10.93 -5.85 -1.13
N GLN A 30 -12.25 -5.74 -1.05
CA GLN A 30 -12.94 -4.74 -0.20
C GLN A 30 -12.97 -5.11 1.28
N GLY A 31 -12.53 -6.31 1.66
CA GLY A 31 -12.54 -6.78 3.05
C GLY A 31 -13.87 -7.36 3.50
N LEU A 32 -14.80 -7.66 2.58
CA LEU A 32 -16.08 -8.28 2.93
C LEU A 32 -15.90 -9.72 3.42
N THR A 33 -16.73 -10.11 4.38
CA THR A 33 -16.80 -11.49 4.87
C THR A 33 -17.51 -12.40 3.87
N THR A 34 -17.25 -13.70 3.92
CA THR A 34 -17.89 -14.68 3.01
C THR A 34 -19.42 -14.61 3.03
N LYS A 35 -20.02 -14.32 4.20
CA LYS A 35 -21.47 -14.15 4.34
C LYS A 35 -21.98 -12.89 3.63
N GLU A 36 -21.25 -11.79 3.71
CA GLU A 36 -21.62 -10.55 3.02
C GLU A 36 -21.41 -10.65 1.51
N ILE A 37 -20.32 -11.31 1.07
CA ILE A 37 -20.08 -11.62 -0.33
C ILE A 37 -21.24 -12.45 -0.89
N ALA A 38 -21.67 -13.48 -0.15
CA ALA A 38 -22.80 -14.31 -0.54
C ALA A 38 -24.09 -13.49 -0.71
N ARG A 39 -24.39 -12.59 0.23
CA ARG A 39 -25.53 -11.66 0.14
C ARG A 39 -25.42 -10.71 -1.06
N ARG A 40 -24.25 -10.13 -1.30
CA ARG A 40 -23.99 -9.21 -2.43
C ARG A 40 -24.17 -9.91 -3.78
N MET A 41 -23.73 -11.16 -3.87
CA MET A 41 -23.78 -11.95 -5.10
C MET A 41 -25.09 -12.75 -5.26
N GLY A 42 -26.01 -12.69 -4.30
CA GLY A 42 -27.28 -13.41 -4.33
C GLY A 42 -27.15 -14.94 -4.30
N ILE A 43 -26.13 -15.47 -3.64
CA ILE A 43 -25.84 -16.92 -3.58
C ILE A 43 -25.73 -17.42 -2.14
N SER A 44 -25.69 -18.74 -1.96
CA SER A 44 -25.47 -19.35 -0.65
C SER A 44 -24.04 -19.07 -0.12
N PRO A 45 -23.84 -18.97 1.20
CA PRO A 45 -22.52 -18.77 1.79
C PRO A 45 -21.55 -19.92 1.48
N GLY A 46 -22.04 -21.16 1.36
CA GLY A 46 -21.23 -22.31 0.95
C GLY A 46 -20.74 -22.17 -0.49
N THR A 47 -21.60 -21.74 -1.40
CA THR A 47 -21.22 -21.46 -2.79
C THR A 47 -20.20 -20.33 -2.88
N ALA A 48 -20.31 -19.30 -2.02
CA ALA A 48 -19.37 -18.20 -1.99
C ALA A 48 -17.99 -18.67 -1.49
N ALA A 49 -17.96 -19.51 -0.46
CA ALA A 49 -16.74 -20.13 0.05
C ALA A 49 -16.04 -20.97 -1.03
N ASN A 50 -16.77 -21.90 -1.66
CA ASN A 50 -16.23 -22.74 -2.74
C ASN A 50 -15.69 -21.90 -3.90
N ARG A 51 -16.35 -20.79 -4.23
CA ARG A 51 -15.90 -19.89 -5.29
C ARG A 51 -14.61 -19.17 -4.91
N ILE A 52 -14.45 -18.74 -3.66
CA ILE A 52 -13.20 -18.17 -3.14
C ILE A 52 -12.09 -19.24 -3.14
N GLU A 53 -12.38 -20.47 -2.76
CA GLU A 53 -11.40 -21.57 -2.82
C GLU A 53 -10.95 -21.86 -4.25
N THR A 54 -11.88 -21.84 -5.21
CA THR A 54 -11.53 -21.99 -6.63
C THR A 54 -10.63 -20.86 -7.11
N VAL A 55 -10.88 -19.63 -6.66
CA VAL A 55 -10.01 -18.48 -6.92
C VAL A 55 -8.62 -18.67 -6.33
N LEU A 56 -8.53 -19.14 -5.08
CA LEU A 56 -7.27 -19.43 -4.39
C LEU A 56 -6.46 -20.49 -5.14
N TYR A 57 -7.13 -21.56 -5.57
CA TYR A 57 -6.54 -22.63 -6.35
C TYR A 57 -6.00 -22.11 -7.70
N LYS A 58 -6.82 -21.35 -8.45
CA LYS A 58 -6.40 -20.76 -9.75
C LYS A 58 -5.26 -19.77 -9.63
N LEU A 59 -5.19 -19.05 -8.51
CA LEU A 59 -4.10 -18.14 -8.21
C LEU A 59 -2.94 -18.85 -7.51
N GLU A 60 -3.02 -20.15 -7.21
CA GLU A 60 -1.99 -20.93 -6.50
C GLU A 60 -1.53 -20.25 -5.20
N VAL A 61 -2.48 -19.91 -4.34
CA VAL A 61 -2.25 -19.25 -3.05
C VAL A 61 -3.03 -19.93 -1.94
N GLY A 62 -2.47 -19.94 -0.73
CA GLY A 62 -3.13 -20.55 0.43
C GLY A 62 -4.06 -19.59 1.17
N ARG A 63 -3.83 -18.27 1.07
CA ARG A 63 -4.57 -17.27 1.84
C ARG A 63 -5.30 -16.28 0.96
N ARG A 64 -6.49 -15.85 1.41
CA ARG A 64 -7.32 -14.83 0.72
C ARG A 64 -6.60 -13.51 0.48
N ILE A 65 -5.74 -13.08 1.41
CA ILE A 65 -4.98 -11.83 1.27
C ILE A 65 -3.89 -11.98 0.21
N GLU A 66 -3.20 -13.12 0.19
CA GLU A 66 -2.21 -13.43 -0.85
C GLU A 66 -2.84 -13.45 -2.23
N ALA A 67 -4.09 -13.94 -2.34
CA ALA A 67 -4.86 -13.90 -3.59
C ALA A 67 -5.03 -12.49 -4.13
N VAL A 68 -5.42 -11.55 -3.25
CA VAL A 68 -5.60 -10.14 -3.60
C VAL A 68 -4.26 -9.54 -4.03
N THR A 69 -3.20 -9.75 -3.24
CA THR A 69 -1.86 -9.24 -3.57
C THR A 69 -1.34 -9.81 -4.89
N LYS A 70 -1.48 -11.11 -5.13
CA LYS A 70 -1.04 -11.75 -6.38
C LYS A 70 -1.86 -11.28 -7.57
N ALA A 71 -3.17 -11.05 -7.39
CA ALA A 71 -4.02 -10.48 -8.42
C ALA A 71 -3.66 -9.02 -8.76
N MET A 72 -3.21 -8.22 -7.79
CA MET A 72 -2.66 -6.88 -8.04
C MET A 72 -1.35 -6.95 -8.81
N SER A 73 -0.41 -7.80 -8.40
CA SER A 73 0.89 -7.95 -9.07
C SER A 73 0.74 -8.43 -10.51
N ARG A 74 -0.27 -9.26 -10.80
CA ARG A 74 -0.61 -9.71 -12.16
C ARG A 74 -1.49 -8.71 -12.94
N GLN A 75 -1.77 -7.53 -12.37
CA GLN A 75 -2.64 -6.50 -12.93
C GLN A 75 -4.04 -7.03 -13.34
N ILE A 76 -4.55 -8.01 -12.59
CA ILE A 76 -5.89 -8.57 -12.80
C ILE A 76 -6.92 -7.65 -12.12
N ILE A 77 -6.58 -7.15 -10.94
CA ILE A 77 -7.37 -6.16 -10.20
C ILE A 77 -6.56 -4.87 -10.04
N SER A 78 -7.22 -3.73 -10.21
CA SER A 78 -6.65 -2.40 -9.97
C SER A 78 -7.59 -1.58 -9.09
N PRO A 79 -7.13 -1.08 -7.93
CA PRO A 79 -7.88 -0.06 -7.21
C PRO A 79 -7.78 1.25 -7.99
N LEU A 80 -8.92 1.93 -8.19
CA LEU A 80 -8.98 3.19 -8.93
C LEU A 80 -8.03 4.25 -8.35
N CYS A 81 -7.74 4.18 -7.05
CA CYS A 81 -6.83 5.08 -6.35
C CYS A 81 -5.39 5.06 -6.90
N VAL A 82 -4.88 3.90 -7.33
CA VAL A 82 -3.51 3.81 -7.87
C VAL A 82 -3.39 4.56 -9.20
N PHE A 83 -4.45 4.54 -10.00
CA PHE A 83 -4.51 5.33 -11.24
C PHE A 83 -4.49 6.83 -10.95
N PHE A 84 -5.31 7.29 -10.01
CA PHE A 84 -5.34 8.71 -9.62
C PHE A 84 -4.03 9.17 -8.98
N ILE A 85 -3.42 8.39 -8.07
CA ILE A 85 -2.13 8.74 -7.46
C ILE A 85 -1.03 8.83 -8.52
N CYS A 86 -0.94 7.83 -9.41
CA CYS A 86 0.05 7.84 -10.49
C CYS A 86 -0.14 9.05 -11.42
N LEU A 87 -1.39 9.34 -11.79
CA LEU A 87 -1.74 10.50 -12.61
C LEU A 87 -1.36 11.82 -11.93
N LEU A 88 -1.70 11.99 -10.64
CA LEU A 88 -1.34 13.20 -9.86
C LEU A 88 0.17 13.39 -9.77
N THR A 89 0.94 12.32 -9.49
CA THR A 89 2.40 12.40 -9.43
C THR A 89 3.04 12.66 -10.80
N ALA A 90 2.48 12.10 -11.87
CA ALA A 90 2.96 12.33 -13.24
C ALA A 90 2.68 13.76 -13.71
N GLN A 91 1.51 14.31 -13.40
CA GLN A 91 1.19 15.70 -13.69
C GLN A 91 2.05 16.68 -12.87
N ALA A 92 2.33 16.36 -11.60
CA ALA A 92 3.23 17.16 -10.78
C ALA A 92 4.68 17.17 -11.30
N ALA A 93 5.15 16.07 -11.90
CA ALA A 93 6.48 15.98 -12.50
C ALA A 93 6.59 16.72 -13.85
N LEU A 94 5.47 16.91 -14.57
CA LEU A 94 5.43 17.66 -15.83
C LEU A 94 5.15 19.15 -15.64
N ASN A 95 4.63 19.54 -14.47
CA ASN A 95 4.44 20.94 -14.12
C ASN A 95 5.74 21.47 -13.47
N ASP A 96 6.74 21.70 -14.33
CA ASP A 96 8.05 22.28 -14.02
C ASP A 96 7.89 23.75 -13.55
N GLY A 97 7.33 23.92 -12.36
CA GLY A 97 7.06 25.19 -11.68
C GLY A 97 7.75 25.22 -10.33
N ASP A 98 9.07 25.42 -10.38
CA ASP A 98 9.98 25.85 -9.31
C ASP A 98 10.16 24.93 -8.08
N PRO A 99 11.31 24.22 -7.95
CA PRO A 99 11.61 23.48 -6.74
C PRO A 99 12.00 24.46 -5.64
N MET A 100 11.08 24.68 -4.69
CA MET A 100 11.39 25.32 -3.41
C MET A 100 12.43 24.48 -2.65
N ARG A 101 13.69 24.81 -2.94
CA ARG A 101 14.91 24.35 -2.28
C ARG A 101 14.83 24.75 -0.81
N ARG A 102 14.22 23.93 0.04
CA ARG A 102 14.38 24.05 1.49
C ARG A 102 15.76 23.50 1.84
N ASP A 103 16.71 24.41 1.72
CA ASP A 103 18.07 24.29 2.17
C ASP A 103 18.11 23.70 3.58
N ARG A 104 18.97 22.72 3.74
CA ARG A 104 19.21 21.99 4.98
C ARG A 104 19.98 22.95 5.88
N ARG A 105 19.31 23.81 6.66
CA ARG A 105 19.99 24.50 7.76
C ARG A 105 20.42 23.44 8.77
N VAL A 106 21.70 23.08 8.71
CA VAL A 106 22.42 22.41 9.79
C VAL A 106 22.19 23.22 11.07
N PRO A 107 21.73 22.60 12.18
CA PRO A 107 21.61 23.33 13.43
C PRO A 107 23.02 23.76 13.86
N GLU A 108 23.20 25.07 13.90
CA GLU A 108 24.41 25.73 14.39
C GLU A 108 24.76 25.16 15.76
N ARG A 109 25.92 24.51 15.85
CA ARG A 109 26.49 24.07 17.13
C ARG A 109 26.79 25.31 17.97
N ARG A 110 25.79 25.82 18.71
CA ARG A 110 26.06 26.56 19.94
C ARG A 110 26.53 25.56 20.97
N THR A 111 27.80 25.20 20.82
CA THR A 111 28.62 24.62 21.88
C THR A 111 28.56 25.61 23.04
N ALA A 112 27.66 25.36 23.99
CA ALA A 112 27.67 26.05 25.25
C ALA A 112 29.09 25.94 25.81
N GLN A 113 29.70 27.08 26.10
CA GLN A 113 30.96 27.12 26.82
C GLN A 113 30.72 26.51 28.20
N LEU A 114 30.86 25.20 28.33
CA LEU A 114 31.12 24.57 29.61
C LEU A 114 32.52 25.04 29.99
N ARG A 115 32.56 26.10 30.81
CA ARG A 115 33.74 26.52 31.56
C ARG A 115 34.10 25.34 32.46
N ILE A 116 34.89 24.41 31.92
CA ILE A 116 35.58 23.38 32.68
C ILE A 116 36.61 24.16 33.49
N VAL A 117 36.25 24.53 34.72
CA VAL A 117 37.21 24.98 35.72
C VAL A 117 38.13 23.78 35.94
N ARG A 118 39.31 23.80 35.30
CA ARG A 118 40.39 22.88 35.59
C ARG A 118 40.77 23.07 37.05
N LYS A 119 40.23 22.20 37.88
CA LYS A 119 40.81 21.81 39.15
C LYS A 119 42.08 21.00 38.82
N ALA A 120 43.14 21.33 39.55
CA ALA A 120 44.43 20.64 39.67
C ALA A 120 45.59 21.18 38.81
N GLU A 121 46.76 21.13 39.46
CA GLU A 121 48.11 21.62 39.11
C GLU A 121 48.35 23.08 39.55
N ALA A 122 49.18 23.40 40.55
CA ALA A 122 50.12 22.63 41.37
C ALA A 122 50.38 23.48 42.64
N PHE A 123 50.32 22.96 43.86
CA PHE A 123 51.43 22.31 44.56
C PHE A 123 52.83 22.75 44.07
N GLU A 124 53.57 23.33 45.02
CA GLU A 124 55.03 23.40 45.08
C GLU A 124 55.79 24.58 44.44
N HIS A 125 56.31 25.39 45.37
CA HIS A 125 57.62 26.06 45.38
C HIS A 125 57.78 27.41 44.65
N HIS A 126 57.82 28.52 45.41
CA HIS A 126 59.07 29.13 45.88
C HIS A 126 58.84 30.54 46.49
N ALA A 127 59.63 30.82 47.54
CA ALA A 127 59.85 32.08 48.28
C ALA A 127 58.87 32.41 49.42
#